data_AF-A0A963SUB8-F1
#
_entry.id   AF-A0A963SUB8-F1
#
_cell.length_a   1.000
_cell.length_b   1.000
_cell.length_c   1.000
_cell.angle_alpha   90.00
_cell.angle_beta   90.00
_cell.angle_gamma   90.00
#
_symmetry.space_group_name_H-M   'P 1'
#
loop_
_entity.id
_entity.type
_entity.pdbx_description
1 polymer ?
#
loop_
_entity_poly.entity_id
_entity_poly.type
_entity_poly.pdbx_seq_one_letter_code
_entity_poly.pdbx_strand_id
1 'polypeptide(L)' 'MDLDISIGVFIIAAFLAALAFYKSRKPVEPGNPWSIPWNGVLFMSILAVLLTASHLMAIYKS' A
#
# COMPACT_ATOMS: atom_id res chain seq x y z
N MET A 1 5.31 18.21 -2.77
CA MET A 1 4.35 17.40 -3.57
C MET A 1 2.98 18.02 -3.37
N ASP A 2 2.21 18.20 -4.44
CA ASP A 2 0.88 18.81 -4.32
C ASP A 2 -0.04 17.96 -3.42
N LEU A 3 -0.90 18.64 -2.65
CA LEU A 3 -1.82 18.02 -1.71
C LEU A 3 -2.71 16.97 -2.41
N ASP A 4 -3.19 17.29 -3.60
CA ASP A 4 -4.02 16.41 -4.42
C ASP A 4 -3.29 15.11 -4.79
N ILE A 5 -2.00 15.21 -5.10
CA ILE A 5 -1.14 14.05 -5.40
C ILE A 5 -0.93 13.23 -4.12
N SER A 6 -0.68 13.87 -2.97
CA SER A 6 -0.54 13.17 -1.68
C SER A 6 -1.78 12.37 -1.31
N ILE A 7 -2.96 12.96 -1.48
CA ILE A 7 -4.23 12.28 -1.20
C ILE A 7 -4.44 11.13 -2.17
N GLY A 8 -4.17 11.33 -3.48
CA GLY A 8 -4.28 10.28 -4.49
C GLY A 8 -3.37 9.07 -4.19
N VAL A 9 -2.10 9.33 -3.88
CA VAL A 9 -1.14 8.27 -3.54
C VAL A 9 -1.55 7.55 -2.24
N PHE A 10 -2.03 8.29 -1.24
CA PHE A 10 -2.50 7.71 0.02
C PHE A 10 -3.66 6.73 -0.20
N ILE A 11 -4.68 7.14 -0.97
CA ILE A 11 -5.85 6.30 -1.27
C ILE A 11 -5.43 5.02 -2.03
N ILE A 12 -4.58 5.15 -3.05
CA ILE A 12 -4.11 4.01 -3.84
C ILE A 12 -3.28 3.06 -2.98
N ALA A 13 -2.35 3.59 -2.16
CA ALA A 13 -1.53 2.79 -1.27
C ALA A 13 -2.36 2.05 -0.22
N ALA A 14 -3.38 2.70 0.36
CA ALA A 14 -4.31 2.08 1.30
C ALA A 14 -5.12 0.96 0.64
N PHE A 15 -5.61 1.17 -0.58
CA PHE A 15 -6.32 0.15 -1.34
C PHE A 15 -5.43 -1.06 -1.67
N LEU A 16 -4.19 -0.81 -2.11
CA LEU A 16 -3.21 -1.87 -2.37
C LEU A 16 -2.84 -2.63 -1.09
N ALA A 17 -2.70 -1.95 0.04
CA ALA A 17 -2.46 -2.60 1.33
C ALA A 17 -3.61 -3.53 1.71
N ALA A 18 -4.86 -3.08 1.58
CA ALA A 18 -6.04 -3.90 1.85
C ALA A 18 -6.13 -5.13 0.91
N LEU A 19 -5.88 -4.94 -0.39
CA LEU A 19 -5.88 -6.01 -1.38
C LEU A 19 -4.75 -7.02 -1.12
N ALA A 20 -3.54 -6.54 -0.86
CA ALA A 20 -2.38 -7.38 -0.59
C ALA A 20 -2.56 -8.17 0.70
N PHE A 21 -3.15 -7.56 1.74
CA PHE A 21 -3.48 -8.24 2.99
C PHE A 21 -4.54 -9.34 2.80
N TYR A 22 -5.56 -9.08 1.99
CA TYR A 22 -6.57 -10.09 1.66
C TYR A 22 -5.94 -11.26 0.87
N LYS A 23 -5.07 -10.95 -0.10
CA LYS A 23 -4.42 -11.96 -0.95
C LYS A 23 -3.32 -12.74 -0.22
N SER A 24 -2.58 -12.13 0.69
CA SER A 24 -1.50 -12.79 1.44
C SER A 24 -2.00 -13.87 2.39
N ARG A 25 -3.26 -13.78 2.82
CA ARG A 25 -3.93 -14.77 3.67
C ARG A 25 -4.49 -15.96 2.89
N LYS A 26 -4.48 -15.93 1.56
CA LYS A 26 -4.95 -17.04 0.74
C LYS A 26 -3.83 -18.08 0.59
N PRO A 27 -4.13 -19.38 0.69
CA PRO A 27 -3.16 -20.42 0.40
C PRO A 27 -2.65 -20.28 -1.04
N VAL A 28 -1.36 -20.51 -1.24
CA VAL A 28 -0.75 -20.47 -2.56
C VAL A 28 -1.25 -21.67 -3.35
N GLU A 29 -1.82 -21.43 -4.53
CA GLU A 29 -2.30 -22.49 -5.42
C GLU A 29 -1.11 -23.29 -5.96
N PRO A 30 -1.02 -24.61 -5.68
CA PRO A 30 0.03 -25.44 -6.23
C PRO A 30 -0.12 -25.54 -7.75
N GLY A 31 0.95 -25.25 -8.49
CA GLY A 31 0.98 -25.32 -9.96
C GLY A 31 0.89 -23.96 -10.68
N ASN A 32 0.74 -22.84 -9.95
CA ASN A 32 0.81 -21.51 -10.57
C ASN A 32 2.27 -20.99 -10.58
N PRO A 33 2.92 -20.85 -11.76
CA PRO A 33 4.28 -20.34 -11.86
C PRO A 33 4.40 -18.83 -11.56
N TRP A 34 3.28 -18.10 -11.54
CA TRP A 34 3.22 -16.66 -11.31
C TRP A 34 2.68 -16.33 -9.90
N SER A 35 3.39 -16.79 -8.87
CA SER A 35 3.07 -16.42 -7.49
C SER A 35 3.58 -15.01 -7.18
N ILE A 36 2.64 -14.06 -7.09
CA ILE A 36 2.96 -12.69 -6.66
C ILE A 36 3.31 -12.73 -5.16
N PRO A 37 4.46 -12.15 -4.72
CA PRO A 37 4.83 -12.10 -3.31
C PRO A 37 3.99 -11.07 -2.57
N TRP A 38 2.72 -11.41 -2.28
CA TRP A 38 1.74 -10.50 -1.66
C TRP A 38 2.20 -9.92 -0.31
N ASN A 39 3.05 -10.62 0.44
CA ASN A 39 3.67 -10.08 1.66
C ASN A 39 4.64 -8.92 1.37
N GLY A 40 5.40 -8.99 0.27
CA GLY A 40 6.26 -7.89 -0.17
C GLY A 40 5.44 -6.69 -0.65
N VAL A 41 4.38 -6.94 -1.41
CA VAL A 41 3.44 -5.89 -1.85
C VAL A 41 2.77 -5.23 -0.64
N LEU A 42 2.37 -6.01 0.36
CA LEU A 42 1.80 -5.50 1.60
C LEU A 42 2.77 -4.60 2.36
N PHE A 43 4.01 -5.03 2.54
CA PHE A 43 5.04 -4.23 3.20
C PHE A 43 5.25 -2.88 2.51
N MET A 44 5.42 -2.89 1.19
CA MET A 44 5.61 -1.66 0.41
C MET A 44 4.40 -0.74 0.46
N SER A 45 3.19 -1.31 0.44
CA SER A 45 1.95 -0.54 0.52
C SER A 45 1.79 0.13 1.89
N ILE A 46 2.08 -0.59 2.98
CA ILE A 46 2.05 -0.02 4.34
C ILE A 46 3.10 1.08 4.48
N LEU A 47 4.31 0.88 3.97
CA LEU A 47 5.37 1.89 4.00
C LEU A 47 4.92 3.17 3.26
N ALA A 48 4.32 3.03 2.08
CA ALA A 48 3.80 4.15 1.30
C ALA A 48 2.69 4.91 2.05
N VAL A 49 1.77 4.20 2.70
CA VAL A 49 0.72 4.79 3.56
C VAL A 49 1.34 5.59 4.71
N LEU A 50 2.35 5.04 5.40
CA LEU A 50 3.00 5.73 6.52
C LEU A 50 3.75 6.99 6.06
N LEU A 51 4.49 6.92 4.95
CA LEU A 51 5.21 8.07 4.40
C LEU A 51 4.23 9.19 3.97
N THR A 52 3.17 8.82 3.26
CA THR A 52 2.19 9.81 2.78
C THR A 52 1.36 10.39 3.93
N ALA A 53 0.99 9.60 4.93
CA ALA A 53 0.36 10.11 6.15
C ALA A 53 1.28 11.11 6.89
N SER A 54 2.56 10.78 7.03
CA SER A 54 3.55 11.69 7.64
C SER A 54 3.67 13.01 6.86
N HIS A 55 3.73 12.93 5.54
CA HIS A 55 3.78 14.10 4.67
C HIS A 55 2.50 14.96 4.77
N LEU A 56 1.32 14.35 4.79
CA LEU A 56 0.04 15.06 4.97
C LEU A 56 -0.04 15.75 6.34
N MET A 57 0.42 15.11 7.40
CA MET A 57 0.50 15.72 8.74
C MET A 57 1.48 16.89 8.77
N ALA A 58 2.62 16.79 8.07
CA ALA A 58 3.59 17.88 7.97
C ALA A 58 3.01 19.10 7.24
N ILE A 59 2.25 18.88 6.15
CA ILE A 59 1.55 19.96 5.45
C ILE A 59 0.51 20.61 6.35
N TYR A 60 -0.32 19.82 7.04
CA TYR A 60 -1.41 20.34 7.87
C TYR A 60 -0.91 21.15 9.08
N LYS A 61 0.30 20.86 9.57
CA LYS A 61 0.91 21.56 10.70
C LYS A 61 1.62 22.86 10.31
N SER A 62 1.96 23.03 9.04
CA SER A 62 2.62 24.22 8.49
C SER A 62 1.64 25.34 8.17
#